data_AF-X0TWF7-F1
#
_entry.id   AF-X0TWF7-F1
#
_cell.length_a   1.000
_cell.length_b   1.000
_cell.length_c   1.000
_cell.angle_alpha   90.00
_cell.angle_beta   90.00
_cell.angle_gamma   90.00
#
_symmetry.space_group_name_H-M   'P 1'
#
loop_
_entity.id
_entity.type
_entity.pdbx_description
1 polymer ?
#
loop_
_entity_poly.entity_id
_entity_poly.type
_entity_poly.pdbx_seq_one_letter_code
_entity_poly.pdbx_strand_id
1 'polypeptide(L)'
;EVGSTPAFSCDAQSEIPTEECEALVDLYNSTDGPNWTDNSNWLEALFPCEWFGVSCEAGHVYQINLQTNNLSGSIPTELGNLSSLVYLLLPNNQLSGSIPTELGSLSILGGLFLGNNQLSGSVPPELGNLNSLEYLILENNQLSGSIPIELGSLSNLEYLWLYNNQLSGNIPAQIANLTSLSYADFGYNMLSAVDPDLIDFLNSIDPDWAETQTVPPSDVQAVNITTSSIELSWTPIAYTSDGGYYQVSFATVPGGPYTIHGTTADKTATGYNADDLSAD
;
A
#
# COMPACT_ATOMS: atom_id res chain seq x y z
N GLU A 1 -28.48 15.43 -41.38
CA GLU A 1 -27.56 15.77 -40.27
C GLU A 1 -27.59 14.61 -39.30
N VAL A 2 -26.46 13.93 -39.10
CA VAL A 2 -26.33 12.96 -38.02
C VAL A 2 -26.13 13.83 -36.78
N GLY A 3 -27.18 13.97 -35.98
CA GLY A 3 -27.11 14.74 -34.73
C GLY A 3 -26.09 14.07 -33.82
N SER A 4 -24.97 14.76 -33.56
CA SER A 4 -24.06 14.39 -32.49
C SER A 4 -24.85 14.41 -31.20
N THR A 5 -24.93 13.26 -30.51
CA THR A 5 -25.31 13.24 -29.10
C THR A 5 -24.40 14.25 -28.36
N PRO A 6 -24.96 15.14 -27.51
CA PRO A 6 -24.13 16.05 -26.74
C PRO A 6 -23.13 15.24 -25.92
N ALA A 7 -21.86 15.69 -25.89
CA ALA A 7 -20.91 15.15 -24.93
C ALA A 7 -21.44 15.38 -23.51
N PHE A 8 -21.25 14.40 -22.62
CA PHE A 8 -21.60 14.54 -21.21
C PHE A 8 -20.90 15.76 -20.60
N SER A 9 -21.62 16.47 -19.71
CA SER A 9 -21.12 17.65 -19.01
C SER A 9 -21.68 17.69 -17.60
N CYS A 10 -20.81 17.96 -16.63
CA CYS A 10 -21.19 18.10 -15.22
C CYS A 10 -22.06 19.33 -14.93
N ASP A 11 -22.12 20.31 -15.85
CA ASP A 11 -23.03 21.46 -15.76
C ASP A 11 -24.48 21.08 -16.08
N ALA A 12 -24.71 19.91 -16.71
CA ALA A 12 -26.03 19.49 -17.16
C ALA A 12 -26.77 18.59 -16.14
N GLN A 13 -26.11 18.18 -15.06
CA GLN A 13 -26.70 17.42 -13.95
C GLN A 13 -26.97 18.32 -12.74
N SER A 14 -27.85 17.90 -11.83
CA SER A 14 -28.17 18.65 -10.62
C SER A 14 -28.32 17.78 -9.36
N GLU A 15 -27.80 16.54 -9.38
CA GLU A 15 -27.88 15.62 -8.24
C GLU A 15 -26.79 15.90 -7.21
N ILE A 16 -25.60 16.28 -7.69
CA ILE A 16 -24.40 16.55 -6.89
C ILE A 16 -23.73 17.85 -7.32
N PRO A 17 -22.88 18.47 -6.49
CA PRO A 17 -22.07 19.62 -6.89
C PRO A 17 -21.24 19.33 -8.15
N THR A 18 -21.03 20.35 -8.99
CA THR A 18 -20.24 20.22 -10.23
C THR A 18 -18.85 19.65 -9.98
N GLU A 19 -18.16 20.12 -8.94
CA GLU A 19 -16.81 19.65 -8.56
C GLU A 19 -16.78 18.15 -8.20
N GLU A 20 -17.86 17.62 -7.61
CA GLU A 20 -17.94 16.18 -7.30
C GLU A 20 -18.18 15.36 -8.57
N CYS A 21 -19.02 15.86 -9.47
CA CYS A 21 -19.19 15.24 -10.79
C CYS A 21 -17.87 15.25 -11.58
N GLU A 22 -17.13 16.35 -11.57
CA GLU A 22 -15.82 16.46 -12.23
C GLU A 22 -14.82 15.46 -11.64
N ALA A 23 -14.77 15.32 -10.30
CA ALA A 23 -13.93 14.31 -9.65
C ALA A 23 -14.27 12.87 -10.08
N LEU A 24 -15.56 12.55 -10.27
CA LEU A 24 -15.96 11.26 -10.83
C LEU A 24 -15.49 11.13 -12.30
N VAL A 25 -15.70 12.15 -13.13
CA VAL A 25 -15.22 12.15 -14.53
C VAL A 25 -13.71 11.95 -14.60
N ASP A 26 -12.95 12.57 -13.71
CA ASP A 26 -11.49 12.39 -13.64
C ASP A 26 -11.13 10.97 -13.20
N LEU A 27 -11.87 10.37 -12.26
CA LEU A 27 -11.70 8.95 -11.92
C LEU A 27 -11.91 8.05 -13.14
N TYR A 28 -12.98 8.28 -13.89
CA TYR A 28 -13.25 7.55 -15.13
C TYR A 28 -12.11 7.70 -16.14
N ASN A 29 -11.69 8.93 -16.42
CA ASN A 29 -10.68 9.20 -17.44
C ASN A 29 -9.28 8.74 -17.05
N SER A 30 -8.90 8.90 -15.78
CA SER A 30 -7.56 8.55 -15.28
C SER A 30 -7.35 7.06 -15.04
N THR A 31 -8.43 6.28 -14.97
CA THR A 31 -8.37 4.85 -14.67
C THR A 31 -8.89 3.96 -15.80
N ASP A 32 -8.86 4.46 -17.04
CA ASP A 32 -9.24 3.73 -18.26
C ASP A 32 -10.71 3.27 -18.29
N GLY A 33 -11.60 4.19 -17.90
CA GLY A 33 -13.06 4.05 -17.84
C GLY A 33 -13.72 3.24 -18.95
N PRO A 34 -13.38 3.45 -20.24
CA PRO A 34 -13.98 2.69 -21.34
C PRO A 34 -13.71 1.18 -21.29
N ASN A 35 -12.68 0.74 -20.57
CA ASN A 35 -12.26 -0.67 -20.46
C ASN A 35 -12.54 -1.30 -19.09
N TRP A 36 -13.24 -0.61 -18.19
CA TRP A 36 -13.72 -1.22 -16.95
C TRP A 36 -14.66 -2.40 -17.24
N THR A 37 -14.75 -3.35 -16.31
CA THR A 37 -15.67 -4.49 -16.45
C THR A 37 -17.14 -4.04 -16.51
N ASP A 38 -17.51 -3.10 -15.65
CA ASP A 38 -18.80 -2.45 -15.60
C ASP A 38 -18.58 -0.93 -15.46
N ASN A 39 -18.92 -0.21 -16.52
CA ASN A 39 -18.95 1.26 -16.57
C ASN A 39 -20.35 1.77 -16.88
N SER A 40 -21.39 1.02 -16.51
CA SER A 40 -22.77 1.38 -16.84
C SER A 40 -23.11 2.79 -16.38
N ASN A 41 -23.75 3.55 -17.30
CA ASN A 41 -24.20 4.95 -17.16
C ASN A 41 -23.10 6.02 -17.07
N TRP A 42 -21.84 5.65 -16.83
CA TRP A 42 -20.74 6.59 -16.76
C TRP A 42 -20.62 7.39 -18.06
N LEU A 43 -20.64 8.72 -17.95
CA LEU A 43 -20.60 9.66 -19.08
C LEU A 43 -21.75 9.52 -20.11
N GLU A 44 -22.81 8.78 -19.80
CA GLU A 44 -23.97 8.60 -20.68
C GLU A 44 -25.25 9.18 -20.08
N ALA A 45 -25.37 9.17 -18.75
CA ALA A 45 -26.53 9.69 -18.01
C ALA A 45 -26.23 11.01 -17.30
N LEU A 46 -27.21 11.91 -17.26
CA LEU A 46 -27.18 13.16 -16.46
C LEU A 46 -27.45 12.94 -14.97
N PHE A 47 -27.35 11.69 -14.50
CA PHE A 47 -27.63 11.29 -13.12
C PHE A 47 -26.42 10.54 -12.55
N PRO A 48 -25.39 11.26 -12.05
CA PRO A 48 -24.19 10.63 -11.49
C PRO A 48 -24.47 9.65 -10.34
N CYS A 49 -25.59 9.81 -9.63
CA CYS A 49 -25.98 8.92 -8.55
C CYS A 49 -26.53 7.57 -9.04
N GLU A 50 -26.78 7.43 -10.35
CA GLU A 50 -27.13 6.17 -11.01
C GLU A 50 -25.92 5.52 -11.70
N TRP A 51 -24.73 6.14 -11.65
CA TRP A 51 -23.51 5.57 -12.21
C TRP A 51 -23.11 4.32 -11.45
N PHE A 52 -22.68 3.28 -12.18
CA PHE A 52 -22.27 2.04 -11.55
C PHE A 52 -21.21 2.31 -10.46
N GLY A 53 -21.47 1.79 -9.26
CA GLY A 53 -20.58 1.93 -8.12
C GLY A 53 -20.68 3.27 -7.37
N VAL A 54 -21.48 4.24 -7.82
CA VAL A 54 -21.66 5.53 -7.12
C VAL A 54 -22.95 5.48 -6.30
N SER A 55 -22.85 5.88 -5.03
CA SER A 55 -24.01 6.14 -4.18
C SER A 55 -23.96 7.56 -3.65
N CYS A 56 -25.09 8.26 -3.70
CA CYS A 56 -25.22 9.61 -3.16
C CYS A 56 -26.11 9.64 -1.91
N GLU A 57 -25.81 10.55 -0.98
CA GLU A 57 -26.65 10.87 0.17
C GLU A 57 -26.75 12.40 0.31
N ALA A 58 -27.96 12.90 0.58
CA ALA A 58 -28.22 14.34 0.76
C ALA A 58 -27.69 15.26 -0.36
N GLY A 59 -27.60 14.75 -1.60
CA GLY A 59 -27.11 15.51 -2.75
C GLY A 59 -25.58 15.56 -2.88
N HIS A 60 -24.87 14.62 -2.25
CA HIS A 60 -23.42 14.48 -2.34
C HIS A 60 -23.02 13.03 -2.57
N VAL A 61 -21.86 12.81 -3.20
CA VAL A 61 -21.26 11.48 -3.33
C VAL A 61 -20.87 10.96 -1.94
N TYR A 62 -21.50 9.88 -1.53
CA TYR A 62 -21.34 9.26 -0.22
C TYR A 62 -20.43 8.03 -0.27
N GLN A 63 -20.52 7.25 -1.34
CA GLN A 63 -19.71 6.05 -1.52
C GLN A 63 -19.34 5.86 -3.00
N ILE A 64 -18.11 5.42 -3.22
CA ILE A 64 -17.64 4.88 -4.50
C ILE A 64 -17.20 3.44 -4.27
N ASN A 65 -17.83 2.49 -4.95
CA ASN A 65 -17.53 1.07 -4.90
C ASN A 65 -17.29 0.52 -6.30
N LEU A 66 -16.02 0.46 -6.70
CA LEU A 66 -15.55 -0.03 -8.00
C LEU A 66 -14.56 -1.19 -7.82
N GLN A 67 -14.80 -2.02 -6.81
CA GLN A 67 -13.97 -3.19 -6.54
C GLN A 67 -14.03 -4.21 -7.69
N THR A 68 -12.92 -4.89 -7.99
CA THR A 68 -12.88 -5.96 -9.02
C THR A 68 -13.41 -5.49 -10.38
N ASN A 69 -13.03 -4.30 -10.82
CA ASN A 69 -13.62 -3.66 -12.01
C ASN A 69 -12.61 -3.32 -13.11
N ASN A 70 -11.40 -3.88 -13.03
CA ASN A 70 -10.31 -3.67 -14.01
C ASN A 70 -9.88 -2.21 -14.19
N LEU A 71 -10.04 -1.36 -13.18
CA LEU A 71 -9.52 0.01 -13.22
C LEU A 71 -7.99 -0.04 -13.39
N SER A 72 -7.44 0.72 -14.34
CA SER A 72 -5.99 0.77 -14.60
C SER A 72 -5.54 2.20 -14.89
N GLY A 73 -4.42 2.63 -14.30
CA GLY A 73 -4.00 4.04 -14.31
C GLY A 73 -3.74 4.54 -12.89
N SER A 74 -3.91 5.83 -12.63
CA SER A 74 -3.64 6.44 -11.33
C SER A 74 -4.91 6.95 -10.66
N ILE A 75 -4.95 6.92 -9.33
CA ILE A 75 -6.02 7.57 -8.57
C ILE A 75 -5.86 9.10 -8.74
N PRO A 76 -6.89 9.84 -9.21
CA PRO A 76 -6.78 11.27 -9.44
C PRO A 76 -6.86 12.04 -8.12
N THR A 77 -6.17 13.19 -8.07
CA THR A 77 -6.12 14.08 -6.89
C THR A 77 -7.49 14.68 -6.56
N GLU A 78 -8.33 14.82 -7.58
CA GLU A 78 -9.65 15.45 -7.55
C GLU A 78 -10.65 14.66 -6.70
N LEU A 79 -10.38 13.37 -6.40
CA LEU A 79 -11.17 12.64 -5.40
C LEU A 79 -11.15 13.31 -4.01
N GLY A 80 -10.13 14.12 -3.71
CA GLY A 80 -10.08 14.94 -2.49
C GLY A 80 -11.17 16.03 -2.43
N ASN A 81 -11.90 16.29 -3.52
CA ASN A 81 -13.02 17.23 -3.54
C ASN A 81 -14.34 16.60 -3.05
N LEU A 82 -14.39 15.28 -2.87
CA LEU A 82 -15.58 14.56 -2.43
C LEU A 82 -15.75 14.66 -0.91
N SER A 83 -15.91 15.87 -0.38
CA SER A 83 -15.89 16.17 1.07
C SER A 83 -16.90 15.39 1.92
N SER A 84 -17.94 14.82 1.30
CA SER A 84 -18.98 14.01 1.94
C SER A 84 -18.81 12.49 1.73
N LEU A 85 -17.68 12.06 1.15
CA LEU A 85 -17.38 10.65 0.90
C LEU A 85 -17.06 9.94 2.22
N VAL A 86 -17.79 8.85 2.49
CA VAL A 86 -17.61 8.01 3.67
C VAL A 86 -16.87 6.72 3.32
N TYR A 87 -17.08 6.17 2.12
CA TYR A 87 -16.42 4.94 1.70
C TYR A 87 -15.85 5.02 0.29
N LEU A 88 -14.54 4.79 0.16
CA LEU A 88 -13.85 4.63 -1.11
C LEU A 88 -13.34 3.18 -1.23
N LEU A 89 -14.01 2.38 -2.07
CA LEU A 89 -13.70 0.98 -2.27
C LEU A 89 -13.20 0.73 -3.70
N LEU A 90 -11.88 0.64 -3.85
CA LEU A 90 -11.20 0.31 -5.11
C LEU A 90 -10.33 -0.98 -5.05
N PRO A 91 -10.56 -1.97 -4.15
CA PRO A 91 -9.66 -3.11 -4.07
C PRO A 91 -9.80 -4.05 -5.28
N ASN A 92 -8.77 -4.85 -5.53
CA ASN A 92 -8.70 -5.83 -6.62
C ASN A 92 -8.82 -5.18 -8.00
N ASN A 93 -7.98 -4.17 -8.26
CA ASN A 93 -7.88 -3.49 -9.54
C ASN A 93 -6.40 -3.48 -10.01
N GLN A 94 -6.10 -2.70 -11.03
CA GLN A 94 -4.76 -2.52 -11.60
C GLN A 94 -4.29 -1.07 -11.42
N LEU A 95 -4.73 -0.40 -10.36
CA LEU A 95 -4.35 0.98 -10.06
C LEU A 95 -2.86 1.05 -9.74
N SER A 96 -2.21 2.12 -10.17
CA SER A 96 -0.77 2.36 -10.12
C SER A 96 -0.48 3.81 -9.72
N GLY A 97 0.80 4.16 -9.60
CA GLY A 97 1.21 5.47 -9.10
C GLY A 97 1.08 5.55 -7.58
N SER A 98 1.13 6.77 -7.02
CA SER A 98 1.04 7.01 -5.58
C SER A 98 -0.39 7.19 -5.09
N ILE A 99 -0.61 6.91 -3.81
CA ILE A 99 -1.83 7.35 -3.11
C ILE A 99 -1.80 8.90 -3.06
N PRO A 100 -2.82 9.61 -3.59
CA PRO A 100 -2.85 11.08 -3.54
C PRO A 100 -2.93 11.61 -2.11
N THR A 101 -2.16 12.66 -1.82
CA THR A 101 -2.17 13.33 -0.49
C THR A 101 -3.51 13.99 -0.19
N GLU A 102 -4.21 14.38 -1.25
CA GLU A 102 -5.51 15.04 -1.26
C GLU A 102 -6.61 14.15 -0.65
N LEU A 103 -6.45 12.82 -0.64
CA LEU A 103 -7.38 11.94 0.08
C LEU A 103 -7.40 12.24 1.59
N GLY A 104 -6.35 12.86 2.15
CA GLY A 104 -6.31 13.32 3.53
C GLY A 104 -7.25 14.50 3.85
N SER A 105 -7.89 15.12 2.86
CA SER A 105 -8.90 16.17 3.07
C SER A 105 -10.28 15.61 3.45
N LEU A 106 -10.51 14.31 3.22
CA LEU A 106 -11.82 13.65 3.34
C LEU A 106 -12.18 13.38 4.80
N SER A 107 -12.38 14.44 5.60
CA SER A 107 -12.43 14.37 7.06
C SER A 107 -13.46 13.41 7.67
N ILE A 108 -14.48 13.00 6.92
CA ILE A 108 -15.53 12.07 7.35
C ILE A 108 -15.37 10.66 6.76
N LEU A 109 -14.29 10.40 6.01
CA LEU A 109 -14.04 9.10 5.41
C LEU A 109 -13.92 8.04 6.51
N GLY A 110 -14.81 7.05 6.47
CA GLY A 110 -14.84 5.91 7.38
C GLY A 110 -14.06 4.72 6.86
N GLY A 111 -13.96 4.55 5.54
CA GLY A 111 -13.20 3.44 4.96
C GLY A 111 -12.49 3.76 3.66
N LEU A 112 -11.18 3.46 3.64
CA LEU A 112 -10.32 3.57 2.48
C LEU A 112 -9.77 2.17 2.12
N PHE A 113 -10.28 1.60 1.04
CA PHE A 113 -9.92 0.26 0.58
C PHE A 113 -9.21 0.33 -0.77
N LEU A 114 -7.88 0.18 -0.75
CA LEU A 114 -7.00 0.23 -1.92
C LEU A 114 -6.17 -1.06 -2.09
N GLY A 115 -6.44 -2.08 -1.28
CA GLY A 115 -5.72 -3.35 -1.31
C GLY A 115 -5.78 -4.09 -2.64
N ASN A 116 -4.78 -4.92 -2.93
CA ASN A 116 -4.68 -5.71 -4.17
C ASN A 116 -4.67 -4.82 -5.43
N ASN A 117 -3.70 -3.92 -5.49
CA ASN A 117 -3.42 -3.04 -6.63
C ASN A 117 -1.90 -3.01 -6.91
N GLN A 118 -1.44 -2.05 -7.72
CA GLN A 118 -0.04 -1.83 -8.06
C GLN A 118 0.42 -0.44 -7.57
N LEU A 119 -0.19 0.08 -6.50
CA LEU A 119 0.15 1.39 -5.95
C LEU A 119 1.57 1.37 -5.37
N SER A 120 2.28 2.48 -5.51
CA SER A 120 3.69 2.64 -5.17
C SER A 120 3.95 3.97 -4.45
N GLY A 121 5.20 4.26 -4.10
CA GLY A 121 5.53 5.44 -3.29
C GLY A 121 5.18 5.25 -1.82
N SER A 122 5.21 6.32 -1.03
CA SER A 122 4.96 6.26 0.41
C SER A 122 3.48 6.34 0.76
N VAL A 123 3.10 5.77 1.91
CA VAL A 123 1.82 6.09 2.55
C VAL A 123 1.83 7.58 2.92
N PRO A 124 0.86 8.39 2.46
CA PRO A 124 0.84 9.82 2.78
C PRO A 124 0.60 10.08 4.27
N PRO A 125 1.40 10.95 4.93
CA PRO A 125 1.12 11.36 6.31
C PRO A 125 -0.23 12.08 6.46
N GLU A 126 -0.73 12.70 5.40
CA GLU A 126 -2.02 13.39 5.37
C GLU A 126 -3.21 12.46 5.67
N LEU A 127 -3.06 11.14 5.47
CA LEU A 127 -4.09 10.17 5.87
C LEU A 127 -4.30 10.16 7.40
N GLY A 128 -3.33 10.63 8.19
CA GLY A 128 -3.50 10.83 9.63
C GLY A 128 -4.51 11.91 10.02
N ASN A 129 -4.99 12.73 9.07
CA ASN A 129 -6.04 13.72 9.30
C ASN A 129 -7.46 13.12 9.31
N LEU A 130 -7.62 11.87 8.88
CA LEU A 130 -8.91 11.20 8.67
C LEU A 130 -9.47 10.67 9.99
N ASN A 131 -9.84 11.57 10.91
CA ASN A 131 -10.24 11.20 12.28
C ASN A 131 -11.47 10.27 12.34
N SER A 132 -12.29 10.20 11.30
CA SER A 132 -13.43 9.26 11.19
C SER A 132 -13.07 7.89 10.65
N LEU A 133 -11.81 7.65 10.25
CA LEU A 133 -11.41 6.44 9.56
C LEU A 133 -11.42 5.23 10.50
N GLU A 134 -12.17 4.21 10.12
CA GLU A 134 -12.30 2.92 10.79
C GLU A 134 -11.52 1.82 10.05
N TYR A 135 -11.42 1.93 8.71
CA TYR A 135 -10.77 0.95 7.85
C TYR A 135 -9.71 1.60 6.97
N LEU A 136 -8.44 1.22 7.17
CA LEU A 136 -7.33 1.57 6.28
C LEU A 136 -6.71 0.30 5.71
N ILE A 137 -7.05 -0.01 4.46
CA ILE A 137 -6.82 -1.32 3.83
C ILE A 137 -5.96 -1.11 2.58
N LEU A 138 -4.64 -1.33 2.73
CA LEU A 138 -3.61 -1.01 1.74
C LEU A 138 -2.72 -2.21 1.36
N GLU A 139 -3.11 -3.42 1.76
CA GLU A 139 -2.34 -4.66 1.56
C GLU A 139 -2.09 -4.98 0.08
N ASN A 140 -1.13 -5.85 -0.20
CA ASN A 140 -0.87 -6.38 -1.54
C ASN A 140 -0.70 -5.25 -2.59
N ASN A 141 0.23 -4.35 -2.31
CA ASN A 141 0.63 -3.23 -3.18
C ASN A 141 2.17 -3.18 -3.28
N GLN A 142 2.72 -2.09 -3.82
CA GLN A 142 4.15 -1.82 -3.93
C GLN A 142 4.53 -0.57 -3.10
N LEU A 143 3.79 -0.28 -2.02
CA LEU A 143 4.03 0.88 -1.16
C LEU A 143 5.38 0.74 -0.45
N SER A 144 6.11 1.84 -0.30
CA SER A 144 7.48 1.86 0.19
C SER A 144 7.73 2.98 1.18
N GLY A 145 8.93 3.06 1.76
CA GLY A 145 9.24 4.05 2.79
C GLY A 145 8.68 3.67 4.17
N SER A 146 8.69 4.61 5.11
CA SER A 146 8.23 4.37 6.49
C SER A 146 6.73 4.50 6.64
N ILE A 147 6.16 3.79 7.61
CA ILE A 147 4.80 4.05 8.11
C ILE A 147 4.80 5.45 8.75
N PRO A 148 3.93 6.39 8.31
CA PRO A 148 3.85 7.72 8.89
C PRO A 148 3.44 7.69 10.36
N ILE A 149 4.06 8.53 11.18
CA ILE A 149 3.76 8.66 12.60
C ILE A 149 2.33 9.21 12.83
N GLU A 150 1.84 9.99 11.88
CA GLU A 150 0.53 10.63 11.86
C GLU A 150 -0.61 9.61 11.91
N LEU A 151 -0.42 8.40 11.38
CA LEU A 151 -1.43 7.33 11.44
C LEU A 151 -1.77 6.93 12.89
N GLY A 152 -0.85 7.14 13.84
CA GLY A 152 -1.13 6.92 15.27
C GLY A 152 -2.11 7.92 15.89
N SER A 153 -2.62 8.90 15.12
CA SER A 153 -3.65 9.85 15.54
C SER A 153 -5.07 9.37 15.26
N LEU A 154 -5.24 8.28 14.50
CA LEU A 154 -6.52 7.78 14.01
C LEU A 154 -7.29 7.01 15.10
N SER A 155 -7.83 7.72 16.10
CA SER A 155 -8.42 7.11 17.31
C SER A 155 -9.62 6.17 17.06
N ASN A 156 -10.27 6.27 15.90
CA ASN A 156 -11.39 5.40 15.51
C ASN A 156 -10.97 4.22 14.62
N LEU A 157 -9.68 4.07 14.29
CA LEU A 157 -9.21 3.02 13.40
C LEU A 157 -9.37 1.65 14.04
N GLU A 158 -10.10 0.77 13.38
CA GLU A 158 -10.39 -0.60 13.82
C GLU A 158 -9.58 -1.63 13.02
N TYR A 159 -9.35 -1.36 11.73
CA TYR A 159 -8.63 -2.23 10.80
C TYR A 159 -7.49 -1.48 10.11
N LEU A 160 -6.27 -2.00 10.26
CA LEU A 160 -5.07 -1.49 9.59
C LEU A 160 -4.32 -2.63 8.88
N TRP A 161 -4.53 -2.76 7.57
CA TRP A 161 -3.86 -3.78 6.78
C TRP A 161 -2.82 -3.15 5.87
N LEU A 162 -1.55 -3.41 6.17
CA LEU A 162 -0.39 -2.91 5.42
C LEU A 162 0.46 -4.04 4.83
N TYR A 163 0.05 -5.30 5.03
CA TYR A 163 0.86 -6.46 4.69
C TYR A 163 1.14 -6.60 3.20
N ASN A 164 2.21 -7.32 2.87
CA ASN A 164 2.67 -7.57 1.51
C ASN A 164 2.84 -6.27 0.70
N ASN A 165 3.75 -5.43 1.20
CA ASN A 165 4.22 -4.19 0.59
C ASN A 165 5.76 -4.14 0.70
N GLN A 166 6.34 -2.98 0.39
CA GLN A 166 7.78 -2.69 0.52
C GLN A 166 8.04 -1.65 1.61
N LEU A 167 7.17 -1.57 2.63
CA LEU A 167 7.32 -0.62 3.74
C LEU A 167 8.55 -1.00 4.57
N SER A 168 9.28 -0.01 5.04
CA SER A 168 10.59 -0.21 5.67
C SER A 168 10.81 0.70 6.86
N GLY A 169 11.75 0.30 7.74
CA GLY A 169 12.11 1.08 8.91
C GLY A 169 11.24 0.78 10.13
N ASN A 170 11.30 1.65 11.13
CA ASN A 170 10.68 1.37 12.42
C ASN A 170 9.17 1.66 12.40
N ILE A 171 8.36 0.73 12.90
CA ILE A 171 6.94 0.95 13.17
C ILE A 171 6.82 2.07 14.23
N PRO A 172 6.07 3.15 13.99
CA PRO A 172 5.92 4.23 14.96
C PRO A 172 5.28 3.75 16.27
N ALA A 173 5.84 4.15 17.42
CA ALA A 173 5.27 3.81 18.74
C ALA A 173 3.84 4.32 18.93
N GLN A 174 3.47 5.37 18.19
CA GLN A 174 2.12 5.95 18.18
C GLN A 174 1.06 4.98 17.67
N ILE A 175 1.43 3.91 16.95
CA ILE A 175 0.49 2.85 16.59
C ILE A 175 -0.10 2.16 17.83
N ALA A 176 0.66 2.06 18.93
CA ALA A 176 0.14 1.55 20.20
C ALA A 176 -0.88 2.49 20.87
N ASN A 177 -1.05 3.73 20.40
CA ASN A 177 -2.08 4.66 20.89
C ASN A 177 -3.46 4.42 20.25
N LEU A 178 -3.55 3.55 19.24
CA LEU A 178 -4.79 3.26 18.52
C LEU A 178 -5.69 2.35 19.36
N THR A 179 -6.40 2.92 20.32
CA THR A 179 -7.18 2.16 21.33
C THR A 179 -8.37 1.39 20.76
N SER A 180 -8.82 1.72 19.54
CA SER A 180 -9.92 1.04 18.85
C SER A 180 -9.44 -0.07 17.91
N LEU A 181 -8.12 -0.18 17.69
CA LEU A 181 -7.54 -1.09 16.73
C LEU A 181 -7.75 -2.53 17.19
N SER A 182 -8.54 -3.27 16.40
CA SER A 182 -8.91 -4.66 16.67
C SER A 182 -8.16 -5.64 15.78
N TYR A 183 -7.83 -5.20 14.56
CA TYR A 183 -7.12 -6.02 13.59
C TYR A 183 -6.04 -5.19 12.90
N ALA A 184 -4.81 -5.66 12.97
CA ALA A 184 -3.72 -5.11 12.20
C ALA A 184 -2.89 -6.24 11.60
N ASP A 185 -2.34 -6.02 10.42
CA ASP A 185 -1.39 -6.94 9.80
C ASP A 185 -0.32 -6.11 9.09
N PHE A 186 0.91 -6.26 9.58
CA PHE A 186 2.10 -5.58 9.07
C PHE A 186 3.03 -6.52 8.32
N GLY A 187 2.63 -7.78 8.16
CA GLY A 187 3.48 -8.84 7.67
C GLY A 187 4.00 -8.63 6.26
N TYR A 188 5.03 -9.39 5.88
CA TYR A 188 5.58 -9.36 4.52
C TYR A 188 5.98 -7.94 4.06
N ASN A 189 6.70 -7.22 4.93
CA ASN A 189 7.32 -5.92 4.66
C ASN A 189 8.81 -5.97 5.05
N MET A 190 9.43 -4.81 5.27
CA MET A 190 10.80 -4.60 5.74
C MET A 190 10.83 -3.82 7.08
N LEU A 191 9.85 -4.08 7.95
CA LEU A 191 9.63 -3.30 9.17
C LEU A 191 10.43 -3.84 10.36
N SER A 192 10.71 -2.95 11.31
CA SER A 192 11.29 -3.28 12.63
C SER A 192 10.52 -2.57 13.75
N ALA A 193 10.68 -3.03 14.99
CA ALA A 193 10.22 -2.30 16.16
C ALA A 193 11.29 -2.38 17.25
N VAL A 194 11.50 -1.27 17.96
CA VAL A 194 12.48 -1.17 19.06
C VAL A 194 11.86 -0.78 20.39
N ASP A 195 10.61 -0.30 20.38
CA ASP A 195 9.88 0.11 21.58
C ASP A 195 9.20 -1.12 22.21
N PRO A 196 9.51 -1.46 23.49
CA PRO A 196 8.96 -2.66 24.12
C PRO A 196 7.43 -2.65 24.24
N ASP A 197 6.82 -1.50 24.53
CA ASP A 197 5.37 -1.40 24.70
C ASP A 197 4.66 -1.57 23.34
N LEU A 198 5.25 -1.03 22.28
CA LEU A 198 4.81 -1.29 20.91
C LEU A 198 4.95 -2.77 20.54
N ILE A 199 6.08 -3.41 20.88
CA ILE A 199 6.29 -4.83 20.57
C ILE A 199 5.25 -5.70 21.27
N ASP A 200 4.98 -5.45 22.55
CA ASP A 200 3.95 -6.18 23.30
C ASP A 200 2.56 -5.96 22.69
N PHE A 201 2.26 -4.73 22.26
CA PHE A 201 1.03 -4.41 21.54
C PHE A 201 0.92 -5.18 20.22
N LEU A 202 1.96 -5.13 19.36
CA LEU A 202 1.99 -5.82 18.06
C LEU A 202 1.85 -7.33 18.23
N ASN A 203 2.58 -7.93 19.18
CA ASN A 203 2.47 -9.36 19.48
C ASN A 203 1.08 -9.78 19.95
N SER A 204 0.30 -8.86 20.52
CA SER A 204 -1.07 -9.13 20.97
C SER A 204 -2.10 -9.13 19.83
N ILE A 205 -1.83 -8.42 18.74
CA ILE A 205 -2.77 -8.25 17.60
C ILE A 205 -2.36 -9.03 16.35
N ASP A 206 -1.05 -9.17 16.10
CA ASP A 206 -0.46 -9.87 14.96
C ASP A 206 0.79 -10.63 15.44
N PRO A 207 0.66 -11.82 16.05
CA PRO A 207 1.76 -12.51 16.72
C PRO A 207 2.96 -12.84 15.82
N ASP A 208 2.75 -12.96 14.51
CA ASP A 208 3.77 -13.39 13.54
C ASP A 208 4.32 -12.20 12.74
N TRP A 209 3.95 -10.95 13.10
CA TRP A 209 4.34 -9.73 12.38
C TRP A 209 5.86 -9.67 12.16
N ALA A 210 6.65 -10.02 13.16
CA ALA A 210 8.11 -9.93 13.12
C ALA A 210 8.74 -11.02 12.22
N GLU A 211 8.18 -12.23 12.23
CA GLU A 211 8.73 -13.37 11.48
C GLU A 211 8.62 -13.16 9.96
N THR A 212 7.56 -12.48 9.55
CA THR A 212 7.22 -12.24 8.15
C THR A 212 7.97 -11.04 7.54
N GLN A 213 8.78 -10.31 8.33
CA GLN A 213 9.60 -9.20 7.81
C GLN A 213 10.84 -9.71 7.05
N THR A 214 11.13 -9.08 5.92
CA THR A 214 12.15 -9.49 4.95
C THR A 214 13.07 -8.33 4.58
N VAL A 215 13.86 -7.82 5.53
CA VAL A 215 14.91 -6.83 5.21
C VAL A 215 16.18 -7.55 4.73
N PRO A 216 16.82 -7.12 3.62
CA PRO A 216 18.17 -7.60 3.30
C PRO A 216 19.16 -7.08 4.36
N PRO A 217 20.20 -7.85 4.72
CA PRO A 217 21.23 -7.37 5.63
C PRO A 217 21.99 -6.19 4.99
N SER A 218 22.42 -5.21 5.80
CA SER A 218 23.15 -4.05 5.30
C SER A 218 24.66 -4.27 5.38
N ASP A 219 25.46 -3.39 4.75
CA ASP A 219 26.93 -3.43 4.82
C ASP A 219 27.54 -4.78 4.38
N VAL A 220 26.95 -5.44 3.39
CA VAL A 220 27.50 -6.68 2.83
C VAL A 220 28.87 -6.40 2.21
N GLN A 221 29.91 -7.03 2.76
CA GLN A 221 31.29 -6.87 2.36
C GLN A 221 31.97 -8.22 2.23
N ALA A 222 32.87 -8.34 1.25
CA ALA A 222 33.81 -9.45 1.18
C ALA A 222 35.01 -9.14 2.09
N VAL A 223 35.24 -9.97 3.10
CA VAL A 223 36.30 -9.79 4.10
C VAL A 223 37.58 -10.48 3.65
N ASN A 224 37.48 -11.76 3.29
CA ASN A 224 38.60 -12.57 2.83
C ASN A 224 38.24 -13.19 1.48
N ILE A 225 39.11 -12.99 0.49
CA ILE A 225 38.92 -13.52 -0.87
C ILE A 225 40.12 -14.40 -1.21
N THR A 226 39.84 -15.65 -1.57
CA THR A 226 40.84 -16.57 -2.13
C THR A 226 40.45 -16.95 -3.56
N THR A 227 41.24 -17.81 -4.19
CA THR A 227 40.92 -18.35 -5.51
C THR A 227 39.75 -19.33 -5.50
N SER A 228 39.30 -19.79 -4.33
CA SER A 228 38.25 -20.81 -4.19
C SER A 228 37.24 -20.52 -3.10
N SER A 229 37.33 -19.38 -2.41
CA SER A 229 36.40 -19.01 -1.35
C SER A 229 36.28 -17.50 -1.16
N ILE A 230 35.11 -17.07 -0.69
CA ILE A 230 34.85 -15.70 -0.26
C ILE A 230 34.15 -15.75 1.10
N GLU A 231 34.73 -15.07 2.07
CA GLU A 231 34.08 -14.80 3.35
C GLU A 231 33.32 -13.48 3.26
N LEU A 232 32.02 -13.53 3.49
CA LEU A 232 31.13 -12.38 3.53
C LEU A 232 30.84 -11.99 4.98
N SER A 233 30.78 -10.69 5.23
CA SER A 233 30.23 -10.12 6.47
C SER A 233 29.16 -9.09 6.15
N TRP A 234 28.25 -8.87 7.08
CA TRP A 234 27.23 -7.83 6.98
C TRP A 234 26.73 -7.40 8.36
N THR A 235 26.05 -6.28 8.40
CA THR A 235 25.26 -5.85 9.55
C THR A 235 23.91 -6.59 9.49
N PRO A 236 23.60 -7.47 10.46
CA PRO A 236 22.33 -8.17 10.49
C PRO A 236 21.20 -7.17 10.70
N ILE A 237 20.00 -7.56 10.25
CA ILE A 237 18.81 -6.77 10.46
C ILE A 237 18.58 -6.54 11.97
N ALA A 238 18.13 -5.34 12.34
CA ALA A 238 17.85 -5.01 13.73
C ALA A 238 16.66 -5.85 14.22
N TYR A 239 16.98 -6.85 15.05
CA TYR A 239 16.04 -7.77 15.70
C TYR A 239 15.36 -8.79 14.77
N THR A 240 15.65 -10.09 14.97
CA THR A 240 14.65 -11.18 15.13
C THR A 240 15.36 -12.36 15.80
N SER A 241 14.92 -12.76 17.00
CA SER A 241 15.34 -14.02 17.63
C SER A 241 14.69 -15.26 17.01
N ASP A 242 13.93 -15.12 15.92
CA ASP A 242 13.08 -16.15 15.32
C ASP A 242 13.46 -16.55 13.88
N GLY A 243 12.74 -17.55 13.39
CA GLY A 243 13.04 -18.36 12.20
C GLY A 243 13.20 -17.60 10.88
N GLY A 244 14.15 -18.05 10.08
CA GLY A 244 14.50 -17.49 8.78
C GLY A 244 15.98 -17.71 8.49
N TYR A 245 16.49 -17.25 7.35
CA TYR A 245 17.92 -17.31 7.03
C TYR A 245 18.24 -16.30 5.92
N TYR A 246 19.51 -15.93 5.82
CA TYR A 246 20.02 -15.27 4.62
C TYR A 246 20.38 -16.32 3.58
N GLN A 247 19.89 -16.16 2.36
CA GLN A 247 20.31 -16.96 1.21
C GLN A 247 21.44 -16.24 0.48
N VAL A 248 22.61 -16.87 0.39
CA VAL A 248 23.76 -16.35 -0.33
C VAL A 248 23.76 -16.91 -1.74
N SER A 249 23.79 -16.02 -2.73
CA SER A 249 23.85 -16.38 -4.15
C SER A 249 24.98 -15.62 -4.83
N PHE A 250 25.60 -16.22 -5.84
CA PHE A 250 26.72 -15.63 -6.58
C PHE A 250 26.55 -15.81 -8.09
N ALA A 251 27.22 -14.98 -8.88
CA ALA A 251 27.32 -15.14 -10.33
C ALA A 251 28.79 -15.24 -10.71
N THR A 252 29.14 -16.15 -11.62
CA THR A 252 30.53 -16.35 -12.09
C THR A 252 30.98 -15.32 -13.12
N VAL A 253 30.03 -14.56 -13.68
CA VAL A 253 30.29 -13.45 -14.60
C VAL A 253 29.51 -12.20 -14.17
N PRO A 254 30.06 -10.99 -14.36
CA PRO A 254 29.35 -9.75 -14.07
C PRO A 254 28.02 -9.68 -14.84
N GLY A 255 26.91 -9.46 -14.13
CA GLY A 255 25.56 -9.40 -14.71
C GLY A 255 24.99 -10.75 -15.17
N GLY A 256 25.66 -11.86 -14.86
CA GLY A 256 25.17 -13.21 -15.12
C GLY A 256 24.04 -13.65 -14.17
N PRO A 257 23.41 -14.80 -14.43
CA PRO A 257 22.44 -15.38 -13.52
C PRO A 257 23.10 -15.75 -12.18
N TYR A 258 22.38 -15.50 -11.09
CA TYR A 258 22.81 -15.91 -9.75
C TYR A 258 22.48 -17.38 -9.50
N THR A 259 23.44 -18.11 -8.92
CA THR A 259 23.27 -19.46 -8.37
C THR A 259 23.33 -19.41 -6.85
N ILE A 260 22.42 -20.14 -6.21
CA ILE A 260 22.37 -20.26 -4.75
C ILE A 260 23.60 -21.05 -4.29
N HIS A 261 24.40 -20.48 -3.40
CA HIS A 261 25.48 -21.18 -2.72
C HIS A 261 24.96 -21.90 -1.48
N GLY A 262 24.16 -21.22 -0.66
CA GLY A 262 23.56 -21.80 0.53
C GLY A 262 22.89 -20.77 1.42
N THR A 263 22.65 -21.16 2.67
CA THR A 263 21.85 -20.39 3.64
C THR A 263 22.55 -20.28 4.98
N THR A 264 22.32 -19.20 5.73
CA THR A 264 22.70 -19.13 7.14
C THR A 264 21.79 -19.98 8.02
N ALA A 265 22.17 -20.17 9.29
CA ALA A 265 21.33 -20.87 10.25
C ALA A 265 20.08 -20.06 10.64
N ASP A 266 20.28 -18.75 10.81
CA ASP A 266 19.24 -17.79 11.16
C ASP A 266 19.56 -16.39 10.62
N LYS A 267 18.64 -15.43 10.87
CA LYS A 267 18.79 -14.01 10.53
C LYS A 267 19.73 -13.23 11.47
N THR A 268 20.23 -13.85 12.54
CA THR A 268 21.21 -13.24 13.46
C THR A 268 22.66 -13.38 12.97
N ALA A 269 22.88 -14.27 11.99
CA ALA A 269 24.19 -14.43 11.35
C ALA A 269 24.72 -13.09 10.85
N THR A 270 26.00 -12.83 11.09
CA THR A 270 26.71 -11.60 10.71
C THR A 270 27.61 -11.80 9.49
N GLY A 271 27.58 -12.99 8.89
CA GLY A 271 28.43 -13.37 7.78
C GLY A 271 28.18 -14.79 7.29
N TYR A 272 28.87 -15.16 6.21
CA TYR A 272 28.78 -16.47 5.56
C TYR A 272 30.06 -16.76 4.77
N ASN A 273 30.61 -17.97 4.92
CA ASN A 273 31.75 -18.41 4.13
C ASN A 273 31.25 -19.19 2.90
N ALA A 274 31.49 -18.64 1.72
CA ALA A 274 31.22 -19.31 0.46
C ALA A 274 32.50 -20.00 -0.03
N ASP A 275 32.62 -21.30 0.22
CA ASP A 275 33.73 -22.15 -0.19
C ASP A 275 33.46 -22.80 -1.57
N ASP A 276 34.41 -23.56 -2.10
CA ASP A 276 34.27 -24.30 -3.37
C ASP A 276 33.81 -23.45 -4.57
N LEU A 277 34.15 -22.16 -4.57
CA LEU A 277 33.93 -21.25 -5.70
C LEU A 277 34.94 -21.58 -6.80
N SER A 278 34.68 -22.59 -7.62
CA SER A 278 35.55 -22.92 -8.75
C SER A 278 35.49 -21.81 -9.80
N ALA A 279 36.65 -21.28 -10.17
CA ALA A 279 36.82 -20.55 -11.42
C ALA A 279 36.74 -21.56 -12.58
N ASP A 280 35.68 -21.49 -13.38
CA ASP A 280 35.72 -22.03 -14.75
C ASP A 280 36.65 -21.17 -15.62
#